data_AF-A0A5R8NQN1-F1
#
_entry.id   AF-A0A5R8NQN1-F1
#
_cell.length_a   1.000
_cell.length_b   1.000
_cell.length_c   1.000
_cell.angle_alpha   90.00
_cell.angle_beta   90.00
_cell.angle_gamma   90.00
#
_symmetry.space_group_name_H-M   'P 1'
#
loop_
_entity.id
_entity.type
_entity.pdbx_description
1 polymer ?
#
loop_
_entity_poly.entity_id
_entity_poly.type
_entity_poly.pdbx_seq_one_letter_code
_entity_poly.pdbx_strand_id
1 'polypeptide(L)'
;MLALAIGYWSGTARADGCAAVELVVARGTHEPGNLGAVVGDPLYAAVTGTVALSVGAYAVRYPADLLDPASVSLGTTDLVDHLVHRSAQCPGQRYIVTGYSQGALVVHGALGTGVMALMPGIRQVPPAIAPRIAAVLLFGDPLRLNAWSIADPYAGRTRNFCAPGDPICELGAMNPDAHVGYRDTIAAAADFAAHML
;
A
#
# COMPACT_ATOMS: atom_id res chain seq x y z
N MET A 1 -35.23 -40.14 30.87
CA MET A 1 -33.94 -39.49 30.52
C MET A 1 -34.08 -38.92 29.12
N LEU A 2 -34.34 -37.62 29.00
CA LEU A 2 -34.45 -36.92 27.71
C LEU A 2 -33.04 -36.45 27.31
N ALA A 3 -32.50 -36.94 26.20
CA ALA A 3 -31.26 -36.43 25.64
C ALA A 3 -31.58 -35.29 24.67
N LEU A 4 -31.16 -34.06 25.00
CA LEU A 4 -31.16 -32.94 24.06
C LEU A 4 -30.01 -33.13 23.06
N ALA A 5 -30.34 -33.22 21.77
CA ALA A 5 -29.36 -33.12 20.70
C ALA A 5 -29.00 -31.64 20.51
N ILE A 6 -27.76 -31.26 20.88
CA ILE A 6 -27.18 -29.96 20.55
C ILE A 6 -26.79 -30.01 19.08
N GLY A 7 -27.59 -29.39 18.21
CA GLY A 7 -27.23 -29.17 16.81
C GLY A 7 -26.10 -28.15 16.74
N TYR A 8 -24.89 -28.61 16.44
CA TYR A 8 -23.79 -27.72 16.06
C TYR A 8 -24.10 -27.21 14.65
N TRP A 9 -24.60 -25.99 14.55
CA TRP A 9 -24.58 -25.24 13.31
C TRP A 9 -23.12 -24.88 13.03
N SER A 10 -22.42 -25.72 12.29
CA SER A 10 -21.19 -25.34 11.61
C SER A 10 -21.59 -24.35 10.50
N GLY A 11 -21.73 -23.08 10.88
CA GLY A 11 -21.70 -22.00 9.91
C GLY A 11 -20.33 -22.03 9.25
N THR A 12 -20.25 -22.59 8.04
CA THR A 12 -19.11 -22.35 7.17
C THR A 12 -19.09 -20.85 6.89
N ALA A 13 -18.15 -20.13 7.49
CA ALA A 13 -17.87 -18.76 7.11
C ALA A 13 -17.49 -18.78 5.62
N ARG A 14 -18.42 -18.32 4.78
CA ARG A 14 -18.27 -18.28 3.33
C ARG A 14 -17.36 -17.09 3.01
N ALA A 15 -16.05 -17.30 3.03
CA ALA A 15 -15.06 -16.32 2.60
C ALA A 15 -14.97 -16.25 1.06
N ASP A 16 -16.10 -16.25 0.35
CA ASP A 16 -16.18 -16.40 -1.12
C ASP A 16 -15.64 -15.21 -1.93
N GLY A 17 -14.86 -14.31 -1.33
CA GLY A 17 -14.29 -13.15 -2.02
C GLY A 17 -13.05 -12.52 -1.36
N CYS A 18 -12.45 -13.19 -0.38
CA CYS A 18 -11.23 -12.70 0.26
C CYS A 18 -10.00 -13.32 -0.42
N ALA A 19 -9.25 -12.50 -1.15
CA ALA A 19 -7.90 -12.89 -1.55
C ALA A 19 -7.02 -13.05 -0.30
N ALA A 20 -6.08 -13.99 -0.31
CA ALA A 20 -5.14 -14.16 0.80
C ALA A 20 -4.28 -12.91 1.01
N VAL A 21 -3.96 -12.23 -0.09
CA VAL A 21 -3.22 -10.97 -0.11
C VAL A 21 -3.99 -9.93 -0.91
N GLU A 22 -3.95 -8.67 -0.47
CA GLU A 22 -4.42 -7.55 -1.26
C GLU A 22 -3.33 -6.49 -1.43
N LEU A 23 -3.09 -6.10 -2.68
CA LEU A 23 -2.21 -4.98 -3.02
C LEU A 23 -3.01 -3.68 -2.99
N VAL A 24 -2.74 -2.84 -2.00
CA VAL A 24 -3.39 -1.53 -1.79
C VAL A 24 -2.50 -0.44 -2.38
N VAL A 25 -2.96 0.21 -3.44
CA VAL A 25 -2.16 1.10 -4.27
C VAL A 25 -2.60 2.55 -4.15
N ALA A 26 -1.73 3.40 -3.61
CA ALA A 26 -1.83 4.85 -3.76
C ALA A 26 -1.04 5.28 -5.01
N ARG A 27 -1.78 5.56 -6.09
CA ARG A 27 -1.22 5.98 -7.39
C ARG A 27 -0.48 7.32 -7.32
N GLY A 28 0.34 7.63 -8.32
CA GLY A 28 0.95 8.95 -8.50
C GLY A 28 -0.01 9.98 -9.08
N THR A 29 0.47 11.23 -9.19
CA THR A 29 -0.35 12.37 -9.59
C THR A 29 -0.93 12.19 -10.99
N HIS A 30 -2.26 12.33 -11.11
CA HIS A 30 -3.00 12.19 -12.37
C HIS A 30 -2.74 10.91 -13.15
N GLU A 31 -2.28 9.84 -12.50
CA GLU A 31 -2.02 8.59 -13.21
C GLU A 31 -3.30 8.00 -13.81
N PRO A 32 -3.27 7.60 -15.10
CA PRO A 32 -4.30 6.76 -15.69
C PRO A 32 -4.11 5.31 -15.23
N GLY A 33 -4.97 4.41 -15.73
CA GLY A 33 -4.92 2.98 -15.40
C GLY A 33 -5.86 2.62 -14.26
N ASN A 34 -5.89 1.33 -13.91
CA ASN A 34 -6.81 0.84 -12.89
C ASN A 34 -6.25 1.08 -11.48
N LEU A 35 -4.98 0.73 -11.28
CA LEU A 35 -4.23 0.96 -10.04
C LEU A 35 -3.18 2.09 -10.19
N GLY A 36 -2.93 2.54 -11.42
CA GLY A 36 -1.87 3.47 -11.78
C GLY A 36 -0.90 2.83 -12.77
N ALA A 37 -0.72 3.43 -13.94
CA ALA A 37 -0.03 2.81 -15.06
C ALA A 37 1.50 2.64 -14.87
N VAL A 38 2.16 3.48 -14.08
CA VAL A 38 3.62 3.44 -13.90
C VAL A 38 4.04 2.34 -12.93
N VAL A 39 3.37 2.25 -11.78
CA VAL A 39 3.73 1.31 -10.70
C VAL A 39 2.61 0.33 -10.37
N GLY A 40 1.39 0.82 -10.16
CA GLY A 40 0.29 0.02 -9.63
C GLY A 40 -0.06 -1.21 -10.46
N ASP A 41 -0.41 -0.98 -11.74
CA ASP A 41 -0.80 -2.03 -12.68
C ASP A 41 0.34 -3.05 -12.94
N PRO A 42 1.60 -2.64 -13.24
CA PRO A 42 2.67 -3.61 -13.43
C PRO A 42 3.07 -4.33 -12.15
N LEU A 43 3.02 -3.67 -10.98
CA LEU A 43 3.30 -4.31 -9.69
C LEU A 43 2.26 -5.37 -9.34
N TYR A 44 0.97 -5.09 -9.58
CA TYR A 44 -0.08 -6.08 -9.38
C TYR A 44 0.14 -7.32 -10.24
N ALA A 45 0.47 -7.14 -11.52
CA ALA A 45 0.77 -8.23 -12.42
C ALA A 45 1.99 -9.04 -11.94
N ALA A 46 3.06 -8.36 -11.52
CA ALA A 46 4.28 -9.01 -11.04
C ALA A 46 4.05 -9.78 -9.74
N VAL A 47 3.42 -9.17 -8.73
CA VAL A 47 3.12 -9.85 -7.46
C VAL A 47 2.26 -11.08 -7.69
N THR A 48 1.21 -10.98 -8.54
CA THR A 48 0.34 -12.11 -8.88
C THR A 48 1.09 -13.24 -9.59
N GLY A 49 2.12 -12.92 -10.39
CA GLY A 49 2.98 -13.91 -11.04
C GLY A 49 4.02 -14.53 -10.11
N THR A 50 4.45 -13.82 -9.07
CA THR A 50 5.51 -14.25 -8.15
C THR A 50 4.97 -15.08 -6.98
N VAL A 51 3.80 -14.75 -6.43
CA VAL A 51 3.28 -15.41 -5.22
C VAL A 51 2.30 -16.55 -5.54
N ALA A 52 2.38 -17.65 -4.79
CA ALA A 52 1.43 -18.78 -4.91
C ALA A 52 0.09 -18.54 -4.17
N LEU A 53 -0.16 -17.32 -3.73
CA LEU A 53 -1.36 -16.91 -2.98
C LEU A 53 -2.35 -16.21 -3.92
N SER A 54 -3.65 -16.22 -3.57
CA SER A 54 -4.61 -15.38 -4.27
C SER A 54 -4.35 -13.90 -3.95
N VAL A 55 -4.26 -13.07 -5.00
CA VAL A 55 -3.94 -11.64 -4.90
C VAL A 55 -5.09 -10.80 -5.44
N GLY A 56 -5.71 -10.01 -4.56
CA GLY A 56 -6.62 -8.93 -4.91
C GLY A 56 -5.86 -7.60 -5.02
N ALA A 57 -6.54 -6.57 -5.52
CA ALA A 57 -5.98 -5.22 -5.50
C ALA A 57 -7.06 -4.18 -5.19
N TYR A 58 -6.61 -3.07 -4.62
CA TYR A 58 -7.42 -1.92 -4.33
C TYR A 58 -6.72 -0.63 -4.75
N ALA A 59 -7.38 0.16 -5.58
CA ALA A 59 -6.95 1.52 -5.88
C ALA A 59 -7.44 2.45 -4.78
N VAL A 60 -6.51 3.09 -4.05
CA VAL A 60 -6.85 4.14 -3.09
C VAL A 60 -7.57 5.27 -3.84
N ARG A 61 -8.77 5.59 -3.39
CA ARG A 61 -9.66 6.56 -4.02
C ARG A 61 -9.41 7.93 -3.43
N TYR A 62 -8.63 8.70 -4.17
CA TYR A 62 -8.28 10.06 -3.82
C TYR A 62 -7.99 10.89 -5.08
N PRO A 63 -7.97 12.23 -4.97
CA PRO A 63 -7.77 13.11 -6.12
C PRO A 63 -6.49 12.79 -6.91
N ALA A 64 -5.41 12.43 -6.22
CA ALA A 64 -4.08 12.30 -6.81
C ALA A 64 -3.68 13.58 -7.57
N ASP A 65 -3.92 14.73 -6.96
CA ASP A 65 -3.58 16.05 -7.50
C ASP A 65 -2.68 16.78 -6.50
N LEU A 66 -1.55 17.33 -6.96
CA LEU A 66 -0.63 18.13 -6.13
C LEU A 66 -1.17 19.53 -5.84
N LEU A 67 -2.15 20.00 -6.61
CA LEU A 67 -2.80 21.28 -6.41
C LEU A 67 -3.96 21.23 -5.41
N ASP A 68 -4.47 20.03 -5.11
CA ASP A 68 -5.47 19.82 -4.07
C ASP A 68 -4.79 19.60 -2.70
N PRO A 69 -4.87 20.56 -1.76
CA PRO A 69 -4.24 20.43 -0.45
C PRO A 69 -4.82 19.30 0.41
N ALA A 70 -6.02 18.82 0.08
CA ALA A 70 -6.65 17.68 0.76
C ALA A 70 -6.32 16.34 0.11
N SER A 71 -5.64 16.30 -1.05
CA SER A 71 -5.39 15.06 -1.79
C SER A 71 -4.73 14.00 -0.90
N VAL A 72 -3.63 14.35 -0.23
CA VAL A 72 -2.91 13.40 0.63
C VAL A 72 -3.77 12.94 1.81
N SER A 73 -4.48 13.85 2.51
CA SER A 73 -5.28 13.49 3.68
C SER A 73 -6.50 12.64 3.32
N LEU A 74 -7.17 12.92 2.20
CA LEU A 74 -8.23 12.07 1.65
C LEU A 74 -7.70 10.70 1.26
N GLY A 75 -6.50 10.64 0.66
CA GLY A 75 -5.81 9.38 0.37
C GLY A 75 -5.53 8.56 1.62
N THR A 76 -5.04 9.19 2.69
CA THR A 76 -4.81 8.46 3.97
C THR A 76 -6.12 7.95 4.56
N THR A 77 -7.18 8.74 4.45
CA THR A 77 -8.51 8.36 4.96
C THR A 77 -9.03 7.13 4.23
N ASP A 78 -9.08 7.17 2.90
CA ASP A 78 -9.59 6.05 2.10
C ASP A 78 -8.73 4.79 2.25
N LEU A 79 -7.39 4.92 2.26
CA LEU A 79 -6.47 3.79 2.50
C LEU A 79 -6.76 3.13 3.85
N VAL A 80 -6.81 3.91 4.93
CA VAL A 80 -7.01 3.37 6.28
C VAL A 80 -8.42 2.79 6.45
N ASP A 81 -9.45 3.47 5.96
CA ASP A 81 -10.83 2.97 6.02
C ASP A 81 -10.97 1.64 5.28
N HIS A 82 -10.35 1.53 4.09
CA HIS A 82 -10.32 0.29 3.33
C HIS A 82 -9.63 -0.83 4.13
N LEU A 83 -8.43 -0.60 4.66
CA LEU A 83 -7.72 -1.61 5.46
C LEU A 83 -8.51 -2.05 6.69
N VAL A 84 -9.17 -1.13 7.40
CA VAL A 84 -10.00 -1.45 8.58
C VAL A 84 -11.22 -2.28 8.15
N HIS A 85 -11.93 -1.84 7.11
CA HIS A 85 -13.12 -2.50 6.61
C HIS A 85 -12.82 -3.91 6.08
N ARG A 86 -11.81 -4.05 5.23
CA ARG A 86 -11.37 -5.33 4.69
C ARG A 86 -10.86 -6.25 5.78
N SER A 87 -10.21 -5.71 6.81
CA SER A 87 -9.74 -6.54 7.93
C SER A 87 -10.87 -7.13 8.76
N ALA A 88 -12.02 -6.45 8.85
CA ALA A 88 -13.21 -6.98 9.48
C ALA A 88 -13.89 -8.06 8.63
N GLN A 89 -13.93 -7.88 7.30
CA GLN A 89 -14.53 -8.83 6.36
C GLN A 89 -13.66 -10.07 6.11
N CYS A 90 -12.35 -9.88 6.08
CA CYS A 90 -11.35 -10.88 5.75
C CYS A 90 -10.29 -10.96 6.88
N PRO A 91 -10.60 -11.63 8.00
CA PRO A 91 -9.71 -11.65 9.17
C PRO A 91 -8.30 -12.21 8.91
N GLY A 92 -8.14 -13.06 7.89
CA GLY A 92 -6.85 -13.63 7.49
C GLY A 92 -6.14 -12.93 6.33
N GLN A 93 -6.74 -11.89 5.73
CA GLN A 93 -6.14 -11.19 4.59
C GLN A 93 -4.92 -10.36 5.05
N ARG A 94 -3.80 -10.53 4.33
CA ARG A 94 -2.58 -9.72 4.50
C ARG A 94 -2.55 -8.63 3.42
N TYR A 95 -1.85 -7.54 3.69
CA TYR A 95 -1.77 -6.39 2.79
C TYR A 95 -0.35 -6.10 2.35
N ILE A 96 -0.20 -5.81 1.06
CA ILE A 96 0.95 -5.07 0.55
C ILE A 96 0.46 -3.66 0.32
N VAL A 97 1.07 -2.67 0.98
CA VAL A 97 0.71 -1.26 0.78
C VAL A 97 1.78 -0.61 -0.08
N THR A 98 1.37 0.05 -1.15
CA THR A 98 2.31 0.72 -2.05
C THR A 98 1.91 2.15 -2.35
N GLY A 99 2.90 3.01 -2.54
CA GLY A 99 2.73 4.40 -2.89
C GLY A 99 3.79 4.85 -3.89
N TYR A 100 3.35 5.53 -4.95
CA TYR A 100 4.23 6.11 -5.96
C TYR A 100 4.10 7.64 -5.96
N SER A 101 5.22 8.37 -5.91
CA SER A 101 5.24 9.84 -5.97
C SER A 101 4.37 10.47 -4.87
N GLN A 102 3.31 11.23 -5.20
CA GLN A 102 2.32 11.70 -4.21
C GLN A 102 1.69 10.54 -3.40
N GLY A 103 1.50 9.37 -4.00
CA GLY A 103 1.01 8.18 -3.31
C GLY A 103 1.96 7.70 -2.21
N ALA A 104 3.28 7.92 -2.33
CA ALA A 104 4.22 7.63 -1.24
C ALA A 104 3.96 8.54 -0.03
N LEU A 105 3.59 9.81 -0.26
CA LEU A 105 3.17 10.74 0.80
C LEU A 105 1.91 10.26 1.52
N VAL A 106 0.94 9.69 0.77
CA VAL A 106 -0.25 9.05 1.36
C VAL A 106 0.16 7.89 2.28
N VAL A 107 1.04 7.01 1.82
CA VAL A 107 1.51 5.87 2.64
C VAL A 107 2.28 6.35 3.87
N HIS A 108 3.16 7.34 3.73
CA HIS A 108 3.86 7.95 4.86
C HIS A 108 2.93 8.55 5.91
N GLY A 109 1.90 9.28 5.48
CA GLY A 109 0.88 9.83 6.37
C GLY A 109 0.09 8.73 7.09
N ALA A 110 -0.36 7.72 6.33
CA ALA A 110 -1.13 6.60 6.88
C ALA A 110 -0.33 5.75 7.88
N LEU A 111 0.99 5.64 7.68
CA LEU A 111 1.88 4.86 8.54
C LEU A 111 2.61 5.72 9.58
N GLY A 112 2.27 7.00 9.70
CA GLY A 112 2.72 7.86 10.81
C GLY A 112 4.16 8.37 10.69
N THR A 113 4.65 8.65 9.49
CA THR A 113 6.02 9.16 9.30
C THR A 113 6.13 10.65 9.60
N GLY A 114 7.01 11.02 10.54
CA GLY A 114 7.51 12.40 10.70
C GLY A 114 6.41 13.46 10.75
N VAL A 115 6.62 14.59 10.06
CA VAL A 115 5.61 15.66 10.04
C VAL A 115 4.38 15.33 9.20
N MET A 116 4.47 14.33 8.30
CA MET A 116 3.31 13.90 7.51
C MET A 116 2.20 13.39 8.42
N ALA A 117 2.57 12.70 9.50
CA ALA A 117 1.65 12.25 10.54
C ALA A 117 0.88 13.38 11.24
N LEU A 118 1.41 14.60 11.20
CA LEU A 118 0.90 15.77 11.92
C LEU A 118 0.09 16.72 11.03
N MET A 119 0.01 16.46 9.73
CA MET A 119 -0.77 17.33 8.84
C MET A 119 -2.27 17.20 9.11
N PRO A 120 -3.05 18.28 8.96
CA PRO A 120 -4.50 18.26 9.18
C PRO A 120 -5.21 17.19 8.33
N GLY A 121 -6.11 16.44 8.96
CA GLY A 121 -6.94 15.43 8.28
C GLY A 121 -6.24 14.11 7.97
N ILE A 122 -4.98 13.94 8.35
CA ILE A 122 -4.27 12.67 8.17
C ILE A 122 -4.86 11.60 9.08
N ARG A 123 -5.18 10.46 8.48
CA ARG A 123 -5.66 9.28 9.19
C ARG A 123 -4.56 8.22 9.22
N GLN A 124 -4.31 7.67 10.39
CA GLN A 124 -3.28 6.64 10.58
C GLN A 124 -3.87 5.25 10.74
N VAL A 125 -3.12 4.25 10.29
CA VAL A 125 -3.45 2.83 10.46
C VAL A 125 -3.50 2.50 11.96
N PRO A 126 -4.63 1.98 12.48
CA PRO A 126 -4.72 1.56 13.88
C PRO A 126 -3.71 0.46 14.21
N PRO A 127 -3.15 0.41 15.43
CA PRO A 127 -2.18 -0.62 15.83
C PRO A 127 -2.66 -2.06 15.61
N ALA A 128 -3.96 -2.33 15.72
CA ALA A 128 -4.56 -3.64 15.48
C ALA A 128 -4.46 -4.13 14.01
N ILE A 129 -4.32 -3.20 13.06
CA ILE A 129 -4.18 -3.49 11.63
C ILE A 129 -2.71 -3.59 11.22
N ALA A 130 -1.80 -2.93 11.95
CA ALA A 130 -0.38 -2.88 11.62
C ALA A 130 0.29 -4.24 11.34
N PRO A 131 0.00 -5.32 12.11
CA PRO A 131 0.57 -6.65 11.84
C PRO A 131 0.09 -7.29 10.53
N ARG A 132 -1.03 -6.83 9.97
CA ARG A 132 -1.60 -7.36 8.72
C ARG A 132 -0.94 -6.77 7.48
N ILE A 133 -0.28 -5.62 7.59
CA ILE A 133 0.54 -5.07 6.51
C ILE A 133 1.82 -5.88 6.45
N ALA A 134 1.94 -6.75 5.45
CA ALA A 134 3.08 -7.63 5.25
C ALA A 134 4.27 -6.91 4.64
N ALA A 135 4.03 -5.99 3.69
CA ALA A 135 5.08 -5.23 3.04
C ALA A 135 4.61 -3.80 2.74
N VAL A 136 5.58 -2.87 2.73
CA VAL A 136 5.39 -1.49 2.28
C VAL A 136 6.36 -1.21 1.13
N LEU A 137 5.85 -0.80 -0.02
CA LEU A 137 6.63 -0.57 -1.23
C LEU A 137 6.47 0.88 -1.69
N LEU A 138 7.53 1.67 -1.59
CA LEU A 138 7.53 3.08 -1.99
C LEU A 138 8.33 3.25 -3.28
N PHE A 139 7.83 4.08 -4.19
CA PHE A 139 8.47 4.38 -5.46
C PHE A 139 8.49 5.90 -5.66
N GLY A 140 9.64 6.47 -6.04
CA GLY A 140 9.74 7.92 -6.27
C GLY A 140 9.33 8.74 -5.05
N ASP A 141 9.70 8.27 -3.86
CA ASP A 141 9.28 8.87 -2.60
C ASP A 141 9.96 10.22 -2.34
N PRO A 142 9.20 11.34 -2.30
CA PRO A 142 9.76 12.66 -2.05
C PRO A 142 10.42 12.81 -0.67
N LEU A 143 9.97 12.04 0.33
CA LEU A 143 10.46 12.18 1.70
C LEU A 143 11.87 11.64 1.89
N ARG A 144 12.35 10.84 0.94
CA ARG A 144 13.75 10.40 0.88
C ARG A 144 14.73 11.58 0.84
N LEU A 145 14.36 12.68 0.19
CA LEU A 145 15.20 13.90 0.13
C LEU A 145 15.43 14.53 1.52
N ASN A 146 14.52 14.27 2.47
CA ASN A 146 14.60 14.74 3.85
C ASN A 146 15.18 13.67 4.80
N ALA A 147 15.72 12.57 4.25
CA ALA A 147 16.15 11.39 4.99
C ALA A 147 15.07 10.78 5.89
N TRP A 148 13.79 10.99 5.55
CA TRP A 148 12.68 10.36 6.26
C TRP A 148 12.40 8.99 5.68
N SER A 149 11.95 8.10 6.55
CA SER A 149 11.63 6.71 6.23
C SER A 149 10.46 6.24 7.06
N ILE A 150 9.78 5.19 6.58
CA ILE A 150 8.77 4.49 7.36
C ILE A 150 9.46 3.87 8.59
N ALA A 151 8.99 4.23 9.78
CA ALA A 151 9.52 3.77 11.05
C ALA A 151 8.92 2.43 11.50
N ASP A 152 9.35 1.94 12.67
CA ASP A 152 8.71 0.82 13.35
C ASP A 152 7.22 1.10 13.60
N PRO A 153 6.34 0.09 13.50
CA PRO A 153 6.65 -1.35 13.37
C PRO A 153 6.85 -1.85 11.94
N TYR A 154 6.92 -0.97 10.94
CA TYR A 154 6.93 -1.34 9.51
C TYR A 154 8.33 -1.30 8.88
N ALA A 155 9.34 -0.72 9.55
CA ALA A 155 10.68 -0.49 8.99
C ALA A 155 11.29 -1.76 8.39
N GLY A 156 11.26 -2.88 9.12
CA GLY A 156 11.82 -4.17 8.67
C GLY A 156 11.11 -4.80 7.47
N ARG A 157 9.94 -4.29 7.07
CA ARG A 157 9.14 -4.76 5.94
C ARG A 157 8.86 -3.66 4.91
N THR A 158 9.67 -2.60 4.92
CA THR A 158 9.56 -1.50 3.96
C THR A 158 10.71 -1.55 2.96
N ARG A 159 10.39 -1.35 1.68
CA ARG A 159 11.38 -1.11 0.63
C ARG A 159 11.03 0.17 -0.12
N ASN A 160 12.03 1.04 -0.28
CA ASN A 160 11.88 2.31 -0.99
C ASN A 160 12.78 2.28 -2.25
N PHE A 161 12.15 2.39 -3.41
CA PHE A 161 12.78 2.36 -4.72
C PHE A 161 12.85 3.77 -5.30
N CYS A 162 14.05 4.20 -5.62
CA CYS A 162 14.31 5.46 -6.32
C CYS A 162 15.04 5.11 -7.62
N ALA A 163 14.43 5.43 -8.76
CA ALA A 163 15.06 5.19 -10.05
C ALA A 163 16.31 6.10 -10.16
N PRO A 164 17.45 5.61 -10.69
CA PRO A 164 18.64 6.42 -10.82
C PRO A 164 18.37 7.71 -11.60
N GLY A 165 18.69 8.86 -11.00
CA GLY A 165 18.47 10.17 -11.60
C GLY A 165 17.05 10.75 -11.44
N ASP A 166 16.17 10.10 -10.66
CA ASP A 166 14.85 10.64 -10.35
C ASP A 166 14.97 11.87 -9.41
N PRO A 167 14.64 13.10 -9.89
CA PRO A 167 14.75 14.32 -9.10
C PRO A 167 13.83 14.37 -7.88
N ILE A 168 12.81 13.52 -7.82
CA ILE A 168 11.86 13.50 -6.71
C ILE A 168 12.45 12.84 -5.47
N CYS A 169 13.32 11.85 -5.62
CA CYS A 169 13.84 11.05 -4.50
C CYS A 169 15.37 11.01 -4.44
N GLU A 170 16.07 11.56 -5.43
CA GLU A 170 17.53 11.64 -5.49
C GLU A 170 17.99 13.12 -5.48
N LEU A 171 18.73 13.49 -4.43
CA LEU A 171 19.18 14.86 -4.25
C LEU A 171 20.18 15.26 -5.35
N GLY A 172 19.87 16.35 -6.06
CA GLY A 172 20.71 16.88 -7.14
C GLY A 172 20.49 16.23 -8.51
N ALA A 173 19.58 15.27 -8.60
CA ALA A 173 19.20 14.67 -9.87
C ALA A 173 18.29 15.60 -10.69
N MET A 174 18.28 15.41 -12.02
CA MET A 174 17.63 16.32 -12.98
C MET A 174 16.91 15.58 -14.11
N ASN A 175 16.71 14.26 -14.02
CA ASN A 175 16.08 13.47 -15.06
C ASN A 175 14.60 13.18 -14.73
N PRO A 176 13.65 14.01 -15.18
CA PRO A 176 12.23 13.76 -14.91
C PRO A 176 11.72 12.46 -15.54
N ASP A 177 12.33 11.97 -16.62
CA ASP A 177 11.94 10.70 -17.25
C ASP A 177 12.24 9.50 -16.34
N ALA A 178 13.25 9.61 -15.45
CA ALA A 178 13.51 8.59 -14.45
C ALA A 178 12.35 8.46 -13.46
N HIS A 179 11.61 9.54 -13.17
CA HIS A 179 10.48 9.50 -12.25
C HIS A 179 9.31 8.66 -12.78
N VAL A 180 9.18 8.51 -14.10
CA VAL A 180 8.19 7.61 -14.72
C VAL A 180 8.79 6.26 -15.13
N GLY A 181 10.06 6.02 -14.81
CA GLY A 181 10.88 4.90 -15.27
C GLY A 181 11.01 3.74 -14.28
N TYR A 182 9.96 3.40 -13.53
CA TYR A 182 10.04 2.39 -12.46
C TYR A 182 9.95 0.93 -12.90
N ARG A 183 9.83 0.64 -14.20
CA ARG A 183 9.60 -0.73 -14.70
C ARG A 183 10.66 -1.74 -14.26
N ASP A 184 11.93 -1.33 -14.21
CA ASP A 184 13.04 -2.22 -13.87
C ASP A 184 13.09 -2.57 -12.37
N THR A 185 12.38 -1.83 -11.51
CA THR A 185 12.31 -2.13 -10.06
C THR A 185 11.12 -3.01 -9.69
N ILE A 186 10.15 -3.19 -10.59
CA ILE A 186 8.90 -3.91 -10.32
C ILE A 186 9.15 -5.37 -9.92
N ALA A 187 10.04 -6.07 -10.61
CA ALA A 187 10.37 -7.47 -10.28
C ALA A 187 10.97 -7.60 -8.87
N ALA A 188 11.95 -6.75 -8.55
CA ALA A 188 12.57 -6.74 -7.22
C ALA A 188 11.57 -6.37 -6.11
N ALA A 189 10.60 -5.50 -6.40
CA ALA A 189 9.53 -5.15 -5.46
C ALA A 189 8.56 -6.32 -5.23
N ALA A 190 8.20 -7.05 -6.28
CA ALA A 190 7.37 -8.24 -6.17
C ALA A 190 8.07 -9.36 -5.39
N ASP A 191 9.37 -9.59 -5.64
CA ASP A 191 10.18 -10.57 -4.90
C ASP A 191 10.30 -10.21 -3.42
N PHE A 192 10.53 -8.93 -3.12
CA PHE A 192 10.55 -8.45 -1.73
C PHE A 192 9.20 -8.69 -1.05
N ALA A 193 8.09 -8.33 -1.70
CA ALA A 193 6.76 -8.55 -1.15
C ALA A 193 6.48 -10.03 -0.91
N ALA A 194 6.86 -10.90 -1.85
CA ALA A 194 6.72 -12.34 -1.72
C ALA A 194 7.50 -12.90 -0.51
N HIS A 195 8.69 -12.36 -0.23
CA HIS A 195 9.49 -12.77 0.93
C HIS A 195 8.89 -12.35 2.28
N MET A 196 8.03 -11.32 2.29
CA MET A 196 7.39 -10.83 3.52
C MET A 196 6.04 -11.51 3.83
N LEU A 197 5.47 -12.22 2.84
CA LEU A 197 4.20 -12.95 2.91
C LEU A 197 4.34 -14.36 3.49
#